data_AF-A0A382Q3B9-F1
#
_entry.id   AF-A0A382Q3B9-F1
#
_cell.length_a   1.000
_cell.length_b   1.000
_cell.length_c   1.000
_cell.angle_alpha   90.00
_cell.angle_beta   90.00
_cell.angle_gamma   90.00
#
_symmetry.space_group_name_H-M   'P 1'
#
loop_
_entity.id
_entity.type
_entity.pdbx_description
1 polymer ?
#
loop_
_entity_poly.entity_id
_entity_poly.type
_entity_poly.pdbx_seq_one_letter_code
_entity_poly.pdbx_strand_id
1 'polypeptide(L)'
;AGISILIKELLYQVTHRVGRKSRSRVLTANAWHHRSDAVSSIAALIGIGGAQLGWPLLDPIAGFLVAGLIIKSGVDIGHESIRELTDEVAEQDVIDHIGDILSGVEGVEHFHQVRARRMGPHLLVDLHLEVNCLMSVSAAHQVAERVRWNILDNLTYVNEVLIHVDAEEDTEEGEIILMRPQEQIENDIRNALVKLQDIEGISHIFCHFLQQQLTVQVNIRVNPELKVRQARQVGRKAKGILEKISDINQADIHLELQDEEQHLLPGTAFN
;
A
#
# COMPACT_ATOMS: atom_id res chain seq x y z
N ALA A 1 -33.96 41.38 -2.59
CA ALA A 1 -34.14 39.92 -2.62
C ALA A 1 -33.95 39.32 -4.02
N GLY A 2 -34.59 39.83 -5.08
CA GLY A 2 -34.40 39.31 -6.46
C GLY A 2 -32.96 39.32 -6.99
N ILE A 3 -32.20 40.39 -6.75
CA ILE A 3 -30.77 40.46 -7.14
C ILE A 3 -29.93 39.38 -6.44
N SER A 4 -30.23 39.06 -5.17
CA SER A 4 -29.49 38.02 -4.41
C SER A 4 -29.75 36.62 -4.97
N ILE A 5 -30.99 36.32 -5.40
CA ILE A 5 -31.35 35.03 -6.01
C ILE A 5 -30.58 34.84 -7.33
N LEU A 6 -30.54 35.88 -8.18
CA LEU A 6 -29.78 35.83 -9.45
C LEU A 6 -28.28 35.61 -9.23
N ILE A 7 -27.70 36.29 -8.24
CA ILE A 7 -26.28 36.11 -7.90
C ILE A 7 -26.01 34.69 -7.37
N LYS A 8 -26.88 34.14 -6.51
CA LYS A 8 -26.73 32.78 -5.96
C LYS A 8 -26.85 31.70 -7.03
N GLU A 9 -27.77 31.84 -7.98
CA GLU A 9 -27.91 30.91 -9.11
C GLU A 9 -26.69 30.97 -10.04
N LEU A 10 -26.16 32.17 -10.31
CA LEU A 10 -24.93 32.33 -11.09
C LEU A 10 -23.72 31.70 -10.39
N LEU A 11 -23.60 31.89 -9.07
CA LEU A 11 -22.59 31.22 -8.25
C LEU A 11 -22.73 29.69 -8.30
N TYR A 12 -23.95 29.15 -8.22
CA TYR A 12 -24.18 27.71 -8.40
C TYR A 12 -23.62 27.20 -9.73
N GLN A 13 -23.98 27.84 -10.84
CA GLN A 13 -23.56 27.38 -12.17
C GLN A 13 -22.05 27.43 -12.37
N VAL A 14 -21.38 28.48 -11.86
CA VAL A 14 -19.92 28.62 -11.95
C VAL A 14 -19.24 27.59 -11.05
N THR A 15 -19.61 27.52 -9.76
CA THR A 15 -18.98 26.64 -8.78
C THR A 15 -19.21 25.16 -9.11
N HIS A 16 -20.40 24.79 -9.61
CA HIS A 16 -20.71 23.42 -10.02
C HIS A 16 -19.88 23.00 -11.25
N ARG A 17 -19.71 23.90 -12.22
CA ARG A 17 -18.89 23.63 -13.40
C ARG A 17 -17.42 23.42 -13.03
N VAL A 18 -16.88 24.25 -12.13
CA VAL A 18 -15.51 24.10 -11.62
C VAL A 18 -15.36 22.85 -10.76
N GLY A 19 -16.31 22.58 -9.86
CA GLY A 19 -16.30 21.39 -9.00
C GLY A 19 -16.27 20.08 -9.79
N ARG A 20 -17.09 19.97 -10.84
CA ARG A 20 -17.05 18.82 -11.76
C ARG A 20 -15.74 18.72 -12.53
N LYS A 21 -15.21 19.84 -13.04
CA LYS A 21 -13.96 19.85 -13.81
C LYS A 21 -12.76 19.43 -12.96
N SER A 22 -12.75 19.82 -11.68
CA SER A 22 -11.67 19.54 -10.74
C SER A 22 -11.88 18.26 -9.92
N ARG A 23 -12.93 17.46 -10.20
CA ARG A 23 -13.33 16.28 -9.41
C ARG A 23 -13.43 16.56 -7.90
N SER A 24 -13.79 17.79 -7.52
CA SER A 24 -13.85 18.22 -6.13
C SER A 24 -15.27 18.10 -5.60
N ARG A 25 -15.47 17.17 -4.65
CA ARG A 25 -16.74 17.03 -3.92
C ARG A 25 -17.05 18.27 -3.12
N VAL A 26 -16.06 18.84 -2.41
CA VAL A 26 -16.20 20.09 -1.64
C VAL A 26 -16.74 21.24 -2.50
N LEU A 27 -16.18 21.47 -3.69
CA LEU A 27 -16.68 22.52 -4.59
C LEU A 27 -18.09 22.19 -5.12
N THR A 28 -18.37 20.92 -5.40
CA THR A 28 -19.70 20.48 -5.85
C THR A 28 -20.75 20.65 -4.76
N ALA A 29 -20.44 20.28 -3.52
CA ALA A 29 -21.26 20.48 -2.33
C ALA A 29 -21.51 21.98 -2.06
N ASN A 30 -20.46 22.81 -2.16
CA ASN A 30 -20.60 24.26 -2.04
C ASN A 30 -21.51 24.85 -3.13
N ALA A 31 -21.46 24.33 -4.35
CA ALA A 31 -22.41 24.73 -5.39
C ALA A 31 -23.85 24.37 -4.99
N TRP A 32 -24.10 23.14 -4.54
CA TRP A 32 -25.42 22.73 -4.06
C TRP A 32 -25.92 23.58 -2.89
N HIS A 33 -25.02 24.00 -2.00
CA HIS A 33 -25.32 24.94 -0.94
C HIS A 33 -25.86 26.26 -1.49
N HIS A 34 -25.19 26.89 -2.46
CA HIS A 34 -25.69 28.12 -3.11
C HIS A 34 -27.10 27.96 -3.69
N ARG A 35 -27.43 26.78 -4.24
CA ARG A 35 -28.76 26.48 -4.78
C ARG A 35 -29.81 26.35 -3.68
N SER A 36 -29.53 25.62 -2.61
CA SER A 36 -30.41 25.52 -1.43
C SER A 36 -30.70 26.91 -0.84
N ASP A 37 -29.69 27.76 -0.80
CA ASP A 37 -29.77 29.12 -0.30
C ASP A 37 -30.61 30.05 -1.20
N ALA A 38 -30.55 29.86 -2.52
CA ALA A 38 -31.41 30.55 -3.47
C ALA A 38 -32.87 30.14 -3.29
N VAL A 39 -33.15 28.84 -3.11
CA VAL A 39 -34.50 28.31 -2.85
C VAL A 39 -35.08 28.88 -1.56
N SER A 40 -34.30 28.89 -0.47
CA SER A 40 -34.71 29.51 0.80
C SER A 40 -35.01 31.00 0.65
N SER A 41 -34.22 31.71 -0.17
CA SER A 41 -34.44 33.15 -0.43
C SER A 41 -35.71 33.42 -1.25
N ILE A 42 -36.06 32.53 -2.18
CA ILE A 42 -37.32 32.57 -2.92
C ILE A 42 -38.51 32.33 -1.98
N ALA A 43 -38.42 31.31 -1.11
CA ALA A 43 -39.46 30.99 -0.14
C ALA A 43 -39.72 32.18 0.81
N ALA A 44 -38.67 32.81 1.32
CA ALA A 44 -38.77 34.01 2.16
C ALA A 44 -39.37 35.21 1.41
N LEU A 45 -38.99 35.42 0.14
CA LEU A 45 -39.54 36.49 -0.70
C LEU A 45 -41.05 36.33 -0.90
N ILE A 46 -41.51 35.10 -1.17
CA ILE A 46 -42.94 34.79 -1.31
C ILE A 46 -43.68 35.01 0.02
N GLY A 47 -43.09 34.59 1.14
CA GLY A 47 -43.65 34.76 2.49
C GLY A 47 -43.88 36.23 2.84
N ILE A 48 -42.82 37.04 2.74
CA ILE A 48 -42.87 38.48 3.05
C ILE A 48 -43.78 39.22 2.06
N GLY A 49 -43.67 38.93 0.76
CA GLY A 49 -44.48 39.57 -0.27
C GLY A 49 -45.97 39.25 -0.12
N GLY A 50 -46.31 38.00 0.18
CA GLY A 50 -47.68 37.57 0.43
C GLY A 50 -48.28 38.15 1.72
N ALA A 51 -47.46 38.31 2.77
CA ALA A 51 -47.89 39.00 3.98
C ALA A 51 -48.22 40.48 3.72
N GLN A 52 -47.44 41.16 2.88
CA GLN A 52 -47.71 42.54 2.46
C GLN A 52 -48.96 42.69 1.58
N LEU A 53 -49.33 41.65 0.83
CA LEU A 53 -50.56 41.59 0.01
C LEU A 53 -51.82 41.24 0.80
N GLY A 54 -51.73 41.09 2.13
CA GLY A 54 -52.86 40.88 3.02
C GLY A 54 -53.01 39.46 3.57
N TRP A 55 -52.03 38.57 3.35
CA TRP A 55 -52.03 37.20 3.90
C TRP A 55 -50.93 37.02 4.98
N PRO A 56 -51.14 37.52 6.21
CA PRO A 56 -50.10 37.58 7.24
C PRO A 56 -49.58 36.20 7.71
N LEU A 57 -50.32 35.11 7.48
CA LEU A 57 -49.88 33.75 7.80
C LEU A 57 -48.76 33.23 6.87
N LEU A 58 -48.55 33.84 5.69
CA LEU A 58 -47.53 33.37 4.76
C LEU A 58 -46.10 33.56 5.28
N ASP A 59 -45.85 34.60 6.07
CA ASP A 59 -44.51 34.88 6.62
C ASP A 59 -44.09 33.85 7.69
N PRO A 60 -44.90 33.51 8.71
CA PRO A 60 -44.61 32.41 9.62
C PRO A 60 -44.43 31.04 8.95
N ILE A 61 -45.23 30.73 7.92
CA ILE A 61 -45.13 29.47 7.17
C ILE A 61 -43.82 29.42 6.38
N ALA A 62 -43.47 30.50 5.69
CA ALA A 62 -42.20 30.61 4.98
C ALA A 62 -41.00 30.51 5.94
N GLY A 63 -41.07 31.15 7.11
CA GLY A 63 -40.06 31.05 8.15
C GLY A 63 -39.84 29.61 8.64
N PHE A 64 -40.92 28.86 8.87
CA PHE A 64 -40.84 27.45 9.28
C PHE A 64 -40.21 26.56 8.18
N LEU A 65 -40.58 26.78 6.92
CA LEU A 65 -39.99 26.06 5.78
C LEU A 65 -38.49 26.34 5.64
N VAL A 66 -38.09 27.61 5.74
CA VAL A 66 -36.67 28.01 5.67
C VAL A 66 -35.89 27.41 6.83
N ALA A 67 -36.43 27.43 8.06
CA ALA A 67 -35.80 26.81 9.22
C ALA A 67 -35.57 25.30 9.01
N GLY A 68 -36.54 24.58 8.45
CA GLY A 68 -36.40 23.16 8.10
C GLY A 68 -35.31 22.91 7.05
N LEU A 69 -35.21 23.77 6.02
CA LEU A 69 -34.16 23.67 5.01
C LEU A 69 -32.76 23.91 5.59
N ILE A 70 -32.62 24.85 6.52
CA ILE A 70 -31.36 25.13 7.22
C ILE A 70 -30.94 23.93 8.06
N ILE A 71 -31.85 23.37 8.86
CA ILE A 71 -31.57 22.19 9.70
C ILE A 71 -31.13 21.01 8.83
N LYS A 72 -31.88 20.71 7.76
CA LYS A 72 -31.52 19.63 6.83
C LYS A 72 -30.13 19.84 6.23
N SER A 73 -29.84 21.05 5.74
CA SER A 73 -28.53 21.37 5.15
C SER A 73 -27.40 21.18 6.16
N GLY A 74 -27.62 21.58 7.42
CA GLY A 74 -26.66 21.36 8.50
C GLY A 74 -26.39 19.88 8.79
N VAL A 75 -27.44 19.05 8.80
CA VAL A 75 -27.32 17.59 8.98
C VAL A 75 -26.59 16.95 7.81
N ASP A 76 -26.94 17.30 6.57
CA ASP A 76 -26.31 16.75 5.36
C ASP A 76 -24.80 17.07 5.33
N ILE A 77 -24.42 18.33 5.61
CA ILE A 77 -23.00 18.76 5.68
C ILE A 77 -22.25 18.06 6.82
N GLY A 78 -22.87 17.97 8.00
CA GLY A 78 -22.26 17.33 9.16
C GLY A 78 -22.01 15.85 8.93
N HIS A 79 -22.98 15.16 8.33
CA HIS A 79 -22.87 13.75 7.99
C HIS A 79 -21.81 13.49 6.92
N GLU A 80 -21.75 14.29 5.85
CA GLU A 80 -20.72 14.18 4.82
C GLU A 80 -19.30 14.40 5.41
N SER A 81 -19.15 15.39 6.29
CA SER A 81 -17.87 15.66 6.96
C SER A 81 -17.42 14.49 7.85
N ILE A 82 -18.36 13.86 8.59
CA ILE A 82 -18.05 12.69 9.42
C ILE A 82 -17.64 11.50 8.54
N ARG A 83 -18.30 11.30 7.39
CA ARG A 83 -17.95 10.24 6.44
C ARG A 83 -16.57 10.41 5.82
N GLU A 84 -16.21 11.64 5.45
CA GLU A 84 -14.86 11.93 4.96
C GLU A 84 -13.80 11.70 6.05
N LEU A 85 -14.12 11.97 7.32
CA LEU A 85 -13.22 11.70 8.46
C LEU A 85 -13.14 10.23 8.86
N THR A 86 -14.12 9.41 8.47
CA THR A 86 -14.17 7.97 8.82
C THR A 86 -13.70 7.08 7.67
N ASP A 87 -13.07 7.66 6.64
CA ASP A 87 -12.49 6.96 5.48
C ASP A 87 -13.47 6.04 4.71
N GLU A 88 -14.79 6.24 4.88
CA GLU A 88 -15.84 5.27 4.46
C GLU A 88 -16.01 5.10 2.93
N VAL A 89 -15.40 5.93 2.07
CA VAL A 89 -15.86 6.04 0.66
C VAL A 89 -14.76 6.15 -0.39
N ALA A 90 -14.12 5.01 -0.70
CA ALA A 90 -13.54 4.70 -2.02
C ALA A 90 -13.13 3.23 -2.25
N GLU A 91 -13.36 2.29 -1.33
CA GLU A 91 -12.62 1.01 -1.35
C GLU A 91 -12.99 0.09 -2.51
N GLN A 92 -14.23 -0.39 -2.64
CA GLN A 92 -14.47 -1.57 -3.48
C GLN A 92 -14.17 -1.36 -4.97
N ASP A 93 -14.68 -0.28 -5.57
CA ASP A 93 -14.42 -0.01 -6.98
C ASP A 93 -12.91 0.18 -7.24
N VAL A 94 -12.19 0.85 -6.35
CA VAL A 94 -10.75 1.09 -6.52
C VAL A 94 -9.96 -0.21 -6.34
N ILE A 95 -10.34 -1.04 -5.37
CA ILE A 95 -9.76 -2.37 -5.13
C ILE A 95 -9.93 -3.24 -6.37
N ASP A 96 -11.12 -3.29 -6.96
CA ASP A 96 -11.40 -4.12 -8.15
C ASP A 96 -10.52 -3.67 -9.33
N HIS A 97 -10.41 -2.35 -9.59
CA HIS A 97 -9.55 -1.83 -10.65
C HIS A 97 -8.06 -2.09 -10.38
N ILE A 98 -7.62 -2.00 -9.12
CA ILE A 98 -6.25 -2.31 -8.72
C ILE A 98 -5.96 -3.80 -8.97
N GLY A 99 -6.89 -4.69 -8.63
CA GLY A 99 -6.77 -6.12 -8.89
C GLY A 99 -6.61 -6.45 -10.37
N ASP A 100 -7.41 -5.81 -11.23
CA ASP A 100 -7.29 -5.95 -12.68
C ASP A 100 -5.91 -5.51 -13.19
N ILE A 101 -5.39 -4.38 -12.69
CA ILE A 101 -4.07 -3.86 -13.07
C ILE A 101 -2.95 -4.82 -12.62
N LEU A 102 -3.01 -5.28 -11.38
CA LEU A 102 -2.01 -6.17 -10.76
C LEU A 102 -1.93 -7.53 -11.45
N SER A 103 -3.05 -8.04 -11.97
CA SER A 103 -3.11 -9.33 -12.67
C SER A 103 -2.18 -9.42 -13.89
N GLY A 104 -1.80 -8.27 -14.46
CA GLY A 104 -0.90 -8.18 -15.61
C GLY A 104 0.57 -7.93 -15.27
N VAL A 105 0.94 -7.77 -14.00
CA VAL A 105 2.31 -7.41 -13.60
C VAL A 105 3.13 -8.64 -13.26
N GLU A 106 4.21 -8.87 -14.02
CA GLU A 106 5.13 -9.98 -13.77
C GLU A 106 5.86 -9.81 -12.43
N GLY A 107 5.86 -10.89 -11.63
CA GLY A 107 6.54 -10.96 -10.34
C GLY A 107 5.62 -10.70 -9.13
N VAL A 108 4.35 -10.36 -9.36
CA VAL A 108 3.32 -10.32 -8.33
C VAL A 108 2.74 -11.72 -8.15
N GLU A 109 2.85 -12.29 -6.95
CA GLU A 109 2.24 -13.58 -6.63
C GLU A 109 0.84 -13.40 -6.03
N HIS A 110 0.71 -12.46 -5.09
CA HIS A 110 -0.56 -12.08 -4.48
C HIS A 110 -0.54 -10.61 -4.02
N PHE A 111 -1.71 -10.07 -3.64
CA PHE A 111 -1.81 -8.76 -3.01
C PHE A 111 -2.96 -8.77 -2.01
N HIS A 112 -2.79 -8.07 -0.89
CA HIS A 112 -3.79 -8.02 0.17
C HIS A 112 -3.76 -6.65 0.88
N GLN A 113 -4.65 -6.46 1.86
CA GLN A 113 -4.76 -5.25 2.68
C GLN A 113 -4.72 -3.92 1.89
N VAL A 114 -5.44 -3.86 0.76
CA VAL A 114 -5.56 -2.63 -0.01
C VAL A 114 -6.40 -1.61 0.75
N ARG A 115 -5.81 -0.45 1.02
CA ARG A 115 -6.46 0.69 1.68
C ARG A 115 -6.42 1.88 0.76
N ALA A 116 -7.56 2.53 0.54
CA ALA A 116 -7.66 3.72 -0.28
C ALA A 116 -8.19 4.89 0.55
N ARG A 117 -7.36 5.91 0.78
CA ARG A 117 -7.71 7.10 1.57
C ARG A 117 -7.88 8.31 0.67
N ARG A 118 -8.87 9.15 0.96
CA ARG A 118 -9.15 10.34 0.17
C ARG A 118 -8.41 11.55 0.71
N MET A 119 -7.67 12.24 -0.15
CA MET A 119 -7.01 13.51 0.15
C MET A 119 -7.42 14.56 -0.88
N GLY A 120 -8.43 15.37 -0.53
CA GLY A 120 -9.00 16.37 -1.42
C GLY A 120 -9.60 15.72 -2.69
N PRO A 121 -9.18 16.11 -3.91
CA PRO A 121 -9.67 15.51 -5.15
C PRO A 121 -8.98 14.18 -5.49
N HIS A 122 -7.94 13.79 -4.76
CA HIS A 122 -7.10 12.62 -5.05
C HIS A 122 -7.30 11.48 -4.05
N LEU A 123 -6.82 10.30 -4.43
CA LEU A 123 -6.69 9.13 -3.56
C LEU A 123 -5.21 8.83 -3.28
N LEU A 124 -4.94 8.40 -2.05
CA LEU A 124 -3.72 7.70 -1.66
C LEU A 124 -4.07 6.23 -1.53
N VAL A 125 -3.22 5.37 -2.06
CA VAL A 125 -3.41 3.92 -2.02
C VAL A 125 -2.25 3.31 -1.26
N ASP A 126 -2.56 2.51 -0.25
CA ASP A 126 -1.60 1.67 0.46
C ASP A 126 -1.98 0.20 0.17
N LEU A 127 -1.02 -0.64 -0.22
CA LEU A 127 -1.28 -2.07 -0.43
C LEU A 127 -0.10 -2.94 -0.01
N HIS A 128 -0.40 -4.20 0.30
CA HIS A 128 0.60 -5.24 0.52
C HIS A 128 0.72 -6.09 -0.74
N LEU A 129 1.95 -6.37 -1.13
CA LEU A 129 2.30 -7.09 -2.35
C LEU A 129 3.17 -8.27 -2.00
N GLU A 130 2.66 -9.48 -2.24
CA GLU A 130 3.42 -10.70 -2.09
C GLU A 130 4.22 -10.99 -3.35
N VAL A 131 5.51 -11.20 -3.16
CA VAL A 131 6.46 -11.58 -4.21
C VAL A 131 7.19 -12.85 -3.80
N ASN A 132 7.89 -13.45 -4.75
CA ASN A 132 8.66 -14.65 -4.48
C ASN A 132 9.63 -14.47 -3.30
N CYS A 133 9.53 -15.32 -2.28
CA CYS A 133 10.30 -15.24 -1.04
C CYS A 133 11.83 -15.39 -1.19
N LEU A 134 12.30 -15.94 -2.32
CA LEU A 134 13.73 -16.09 -2.61
C LEU A 134 14.26 -14.99 -3.53
N MET A 135 13.41 -14.02 -3.90
CA MET A 135 13.82 -12.86 -4.67
C MET A 135 14.72 -11.93 -3.84
N SER A 136 15.71 -11.30 -4.47
CA SER A 136 16.48 -10.26 -3.79
C SER A 136 15.60 -9.05 -3.47
N VAL A 137 15.90 -8.36 -2.37
CA VAL A 137 15.22 -7.10 -1.99
C VAL A 137 15.25 -6.08 -3.13
N SER A 138 16.35 -6.01 -3.89
CA SER A 138 16.48 -5.12 -5.05
C SER A 138 15.53 -5.48 -6.19
N ALA A 139 15.34 -6.76 -6.48
CA ALA A 139 14.42 -7.21 -7.52
C ALA A 139 12.96 -7.06 -7.08
N ALA A 140 12.67 -7.34 -5.81
CA ALA A 140 11.37 -7.11 -5.20
C ALA A 140 10.95 -5.63 -5.27
N HIS A 141 11.88 -4.71 -4.98
CA HIS A 141 11.67 -3.28 -5.18
C HIS A 141 11.32 -2.91 -6.62
N GLN A 142 11.94 -3.55 -7.62
CA GLN A 142 11.59 -3.32 -9.04
C GLN A 142 10.20 -3.86 -9.42
N VAL A 143 9.73 -4.93 -8.77
CA VAL A 143 8.33 -5.37 -8.91
C VAL A 143 7.39 -4.32 -8.33
N ALA A 144 7.66 -3.85 -7.10
CA ALA A 144 6.86 -2.82 -6.45
C ALA A 144 6.80 -1.53 -7.27
N GLU A 145 7.92 -1.04 -7.81
CA GLU A 145 7.92 0.14 -8.68
C GLU A 145 7.08 -0.06 -9.95
N ARG A 146 7.16 -1.24 -10.59
CA ARG A 146 6.31 -1.55 -11.76
C ARG A 146 4.82 -1.52 -11.41
N VAL A 147 4.44 -2.05 -10.24
CA VAL A 147 3.06 -1.97 -9.74
C VAL A 147 2.65 -0.52 -9.50
N ARG A 148 3.47 0.24 -8.77
CA ARG A 148 3.23 1.66 -8.46
C ARG A 148 2.97 2.48 -9.70
N TRP A 149 3.83 2.37 -10.71
CA TRP A 149 3.67 3.13 -11.96
C TRP A 149 2.46 2.68 -12.77
N ASN A 150 2.18 1.37 -12.85
CA ASN A 150 0.97 0.88 -13.50
C ASN A 150 -0.31 1.44 -12.85
N ILE A 151 -0.36 1.54 -11.52
CA ILE A 151 -1.51 2.13 -10.82
C ILE A 151 -1.61 3.62 -11.13
N LEU A 152 -0.52 4.38 -11.03
CA LEU A 152 -0.51 5.83 -11.27
C LEU A 152 -0.87 6.19 -12.72
N ASP A 153 -0.42 5.40 -13.69
CA ASP A 153 -0.66 5.66 -15.12
C ASP A 153 -2.10 5.33 -15.53
N ASN A 154 -2.71 4.28 -14.96
CA ASN A 154 -4.07 3.86 -15.29
C ASN A 154 -5.13 4.60 -14.47
N LEU A 155 -4.84 4.97 -13.22
CA LEU A 155 -5.79 5.59 -12.30
C LEU A 155 -5.44 7.05 -12.03
N THR A 156 -5.79 7.93 -12.97
CA THR A 156 -5.52 9.39 -12.92
C THR A 156 -6.03 10.15 -11.67
N TYR A 157 -6.87 9.53 -10.85
CA TYR A 157 -7.36 10.11 -9.59
C TYR A 157 -6.55 9.63 -8.36
N VAL A 158 -5.63 8.69 -8.53
CA VAL A 158 -4.65 8.28 -7.53
C VAL A 158 -3.43 9.18 -7.66
N ASN A 159 -2.97 9.75 -6.55
CA ASN A 159 -1.82 10.65 -6.52
C ASN A 159 -0.59 10.01 -5.88
N GLU A 160 -0.78 9.04 -5.00
CA GLU A 160 0.30 8.35 -4.30
C GLU A 160 -0.07 6.88 -4.11
N VAL A 161 0.94 6.02 -4.24
CA VAL A 161 0.84 4.59 -3.97
C VAL A 161 2.01 4.19 -3.08
N LEU A 162 1.70 3.66 -1.90
CA LEU A 162 2.66 3.02 -1.02
C LEU A 162 2.46 1.51 -1.11
N ILE A 163 3.57 0.80 -1.29
CA ILE A 163 3.56 -0.66 -1.43
C ILE A 163 4.43 -1.23 -0.33
N HIS A 164 3.82 -2.05 0.52
CA HIS A 164 4.53 -2.96 1.40
C HIS A 164 4.82 -4.24 0.63
N VAL A 165 6.03 -4.77 0.73
CA VAL A 165 6.42 -5.98 0.00
C VAL A 165 6.61 -7.11 0.99
N ASP A 166 5.81 -8.14 0.81
CA ASP A 166 5.78 -9.32 1.67
C ASP A 166 6.40 -10.51 0.95
N ALA A 167 7.12 -11.32 1.72
CA ALA A 167 7.71 -12.56 1.23
C ALA A 167 6.75 -13.75 1.38
N GLU A 168 5.72 -13.60 2.20
CA GLU A 168 4.71 -14.63 2.51
C GLU A 168 3.44 -13.99 3.05
N GLU A 169 2.36 -14.75 3.09
CA GLU A 169 1.09 -14.29 3.65
C GLU A 169 1.21 -14.10 5.17
N ASP A 170 0.92 -12.89 5.65
CA ASP A 170 0.87 -12.57 7.07
C ASP A 170 -0.33 -13.28 7.73
N THR A 171 -0.11 -14.46 8.31
CA THR A 171 -1.10 -15.05 9.21
C THR A 171 -1.11 -14.28 10.52
N GLU A 172 -2.10 -13.42 10.73
CA GLU A 172 -2.28 -12.60 11.95
C GLU A 172 -2.45 -13.42 13.25
N GLU A 173 -2.55 -14.75 13.14
CA GLU A 173 -2.75 -15.67 14.27
C GLU A 173 -1.43 -16.31 14.73
N GLY A 174 -0.71 -15.66 15.64
CA GLY A 174 0.45 -16.28 16.31
C GLY A 174 1.29 -15.32 17.15
N GLU A 175 2.06 -15.87 18.09
CA GLU A 175 3.14 -15.11 18.73
C GLU A 175 4.28 -14.91 17.71
N ILE A 176 4.67 -13.66 17.47
CA ILE A 176 5.84 -13.36 16.63
C ILE A 176 7.09 -13.81 17.36
N ILE A 177 7.78 -14.80 16.80
CA ILE A 177 9.09 -15.23 17.30
C ILE A 177 10.16 -14.31 16.71
N LEU A 178 10.70 -13.44 17.54
CA LEU A 178 11.87 -12.63 17.21
C LEU A 178 13.11 -13.53 17.13
N MET A 179 13.52 -13.85 15.90
CA MET A 179 14.77 -14.56 15.67
C MET A 179 15.97 -13.67 15.95
N ARG A 180 17.09 -14.31 16.31
CA ARG A 180 18.38 -13.63 16.52
C ARG A 180 18.84 -12.88 15.26
N PRO A 181 19.64 -11.82 15.39
CA PRO A 181 20.19 -11.08 14.27
C PRO A 181 20.95 -11.98 13.28
N GLN A 182 20.77 -11.72 11.99
CA GLN A 182 21.41 -12.47 10.89
C GLN A 182 22.93 -12.60 11.08
N GLU A 183 23.60 -11.51 11.46
CA GLU A 183 25.06 -11.50 11.67
C GLU A 183 25.52 -12.54 12.71
N GLN A 184 24.75 -12.71 13.78
CA GLN A 184 25.07 -13.72 14.78
C GLN A 184 24.96 -15.11 14.13
N ILE A 185 23.87 -15.40 13.42
CA ILE A 185 23.64 -16.70 12.76
C ILE A 185 24.80 -17.03 11.82
N GLU A 186 25.19 -16.06 10.99
CA GLU A 186 26.31 -16.20 10.07
C GLU A 186 27.62 -16.53 10.79
N ASN A 187 27.92 -15.86 11.90
CA ASN A 187 29.12 -16.12 12.69
C ASN A 187 29.14 -17.54 13.27
N ASP A 188 28.01 -18.04 13.76
CA ASP A 188 27.91 -19.43 14.26
C ASP A 188 28.08 -20.45 13.14
N ILE A 189 27.50 -20.20 11.96
CA ILE A 189 27.69 -21.03 10.76
C ILE A 189 29.17 -21.06 10.38
N ARG A 190 29.84 -19.90 10.30
CA ARG A 190 31.27 -19.82 9.99
C ARG A 190 32.10 -20.61 11.00
N ASN A 191 31.87 -20.40 12.29
CA ASN A 191 32.57 -21.10 13.36
C ASN A 191 32.34 -22.61 13.36
N ALA A 192 31.14 -23.06 12.97
CA ALA A 192 30.81 -24.47 12.87
C ALA A 192 31.50 -25.15 11.67
N LEU A 193 31.52 -24.48 10.51
CA LEU A 193 32.08 -25.03 9.27
C LEU A 193 33.60 -24.97 9.19
N VAL A 194 34.25 -23.98 9.82
CA VAL A 194 35.74 -23.90 9.87
C VAL A 194 36.37 -25.12 10.53
N LYS A 195 35.62 -25.88 11.33
CA LYS A 195 36.08 -27.13 11.95
C LYS A 195 36.22 -28.28 10.94
N LEU A 196 35.65 -28.17 9.75
CA LEU A 196 35.76 -29.16 8.68
C LEU A 196 36.94 -28.82 7.77
N GLN A 197 37.99 -29.64 7.84
CA GLN A 197 39.21 -29.45 7.04
C GLN A 197 39.00 -29.56 5.53
N ASP A 198 37.90 -30.20 5.10
CA ASP A 198 37.57 -30.38 3.68
C ASP A 198 36.92 -29.13 3.05
N ILE A 199 36.66 -28.07 3.83
CA ILE A 199 36.08 -26.81 3.38
C ILE A 199 37.17 -25.74 3.30
N GLU A 200 37.42 -25.23 2.10
CA GLU A 200 38.44 -24.21 1.83
C GLU A 200 37.94 -22.79 2.13
N GLY A 201 36.63 -22.59 2.08
CA GLY A 201 36.02 -21.33 2.47
C GLY A 201 34.50 -21.29 2.30
N ILE A 202 33.91 -20.17 2.69
CA ILE A 202 32.47 -19.89 2.56
C ILE A 202 32.35 -18.59 1.77
N SER A 203 31.69 -18.63 0.62
CA SER A 203 31.51 -17.45 -0.23
C SER A 203 30.29 -16.63 0.21
N HIS A 204 29.15 -17.30 0.42
CA HIS A 204 27.89 -16.67 0.78
C HIS A 204 27.14 -17.49 1.83
N ILE A 205 26.41 -16.78 2.69
CA ILE A 205 25.44 -17.33 3.63
C ILE A 205 24.16 -16.51 3.43
N PHE A 206 23.06 -17.18 3.08
CA PHE A 206 21.75 -16.57 2.99
C PHE A 206 20.87 -17.13 4.11
N CYS A 207 20.24 -16.23 4.86
CA CYS A 207 19.28 -16.56 5.89
C CYS A 207 17.88 -16.22 5.38
N HIS A 208 17.02 -17.22 5.31
CA HIS A 208 15.62 -17.07 4.92
C HIS A 208 14.76 -17.27 6.16
N PHE A 209 14.07 -16.20 6.56
CA PHE A 209 13.17 -16.16 7.70
C PHE A 209 11.73 -16.25 7.16
N LEU A 210 11.23 -17.48 7.03
CA LEU A 210 9.93 -17.76 6.40
C LEU A 210 9.12 -18.69 7.32
N GLN A 211 7.84 -18.42 7.49
CA GLN A 211 6.89 -19.19 8.28
C GLN A 211 7.36 -19.42 9.72
N GLN A 212 8.01 -18.40 10.31
CA GLN A 212 8.67 -18.49 11.62
C GLN A 212 9.73 -19.60 11.72
N GLN A 213 10.32 -19.99 10.59
CA GLN A 213 11.43 -20.93 10.50
C GLN A 213 12.64 -20.27 9.83
N LEU A 214 13.83 -20.72 10.22
CA LEU A 214 15.08 -20.29 9.61
C LEU A 214 15.60 -21.39 8.69
N THR A 215 15.62 -21.08 7.40
CA THR A 215 16.36 -21.87 6.40
C THR A 215 17.63 -21.14 6.03
N VAL A 216 18.77 -21.85 6.05
CA VAL A 216 20.06 -21.27 5.65
C VAL A 216 20.55 -21.91 4.36
N GLN A 217 20.93 -21.08 3.38
CA GLN A 217 21.65 -21.52 2.19
C GLN A 217 23.11 -21.11 2.34
N VAL A 218 24.01 -22.08 2.25
CA VAL A 218 25.44 -21.84 2.43
C VAL A 218 26.21 -22.33 1.22
N ASN A 219 26.95 -21.42 0.61
CA ASN A 219 27.85 -21.74 -0.47
C ASN A 219 29.25 -22.00 0.11
N ILE A 220 29.71 -23.25 -0.02
CA ILE A 220 31.02 -23.68 0.46
C ILE A 220 31.95 -24.01 -0.69
N ARG A 221 33.19 -23.56 -0.58
CA ARG A 221 34.27 -23.90 -1.50
C ARG A 221 34.96 -25.18 -1.03
N VAL A 222 35.13 -26.10 -1.97
CA VAL A 222 35.82 -27.38 -1.75
C VAL A 222 36.87 -27.58 -2.83
N ASN A 223 37.90 -28.36 -2.50
CA ASN A 223 38.99 -28.65 -3.42
C ASN A 223 38.45 -29.21 -4.77
N PRO A 224 38.83 -28.63 -5.93
CA PRO A 224 38.32 -29.03 -7.25
C PRO A 224 38.74 -30.45 -7.66
N GLU A 225 39.81 -30.99 -7.08
CA GLU A 225 40.29 -32.36 -7.34
C GLU A 225 39.47 -33.43 -6.60
N LEU A 226 38.57 -33.03 -5.69
CA LEU A 226 37.72 -33.99 -4.98
C LEU A 226 36.76 -34.69 -5.94
N LYS A 227 36.66 -36.01 -5.79
CA LYS A 227 35.62 -36.78 -6.50
C LYS A 227 34.26 -36.26 -6.05
N VAL A 228 33.31 -36.14 -6.97
CA VAL A 228 31.92 -35.69 -6.70
C VAL A 228 31.30 -36.42 -5.49
N ARG A 229 31.58 -37.72 -5.33
CA ARG A 229 31.11 -38.50 -4.16
C ARG A 229 31.65 -37.97 -2.82
N GLN A 230 32.93 -37.58 -2.77
CA GLN A 230 33.56 -37.01 -1.59
C GLN A 230 33.04 -35.60 -1.33
N ALA A 231 32.96 -34.75 -2.36
CA ALA A 231 32.40 -33.40 -2.24
C ALA A 231 30.96 -33.41 -1.70
N ARG A 232 30.12 -34.33 -2.21
CA ARG A 232 28.77 -34.57 -1.66
C ARG A 232 28.77 -35.03 -0.20
N GLN A 233 29.77 -35.81 0.21
CA GLN A 233 29.91 -36.25 1.59
C GLN A 233 30.30 -35.08 2.50
N VAL A 234 31.16 -34.16 2.04
CA VAL A 234 31.47 -32.90 2.73
C VAL A 234 30.20 -32.07 2.90
N GLY A 235 29.43 -31.85 1.83
CA GLY A 235 28.15 -31.13 1.90
C GLY A 235 27.15 -31.75 2.88
N ARG A 236 27.03 -33.09 2.90
CA ARG A 236 26.17 -33.80 3.88
C ARG A 236 26.65 -33.63 5.32
N LYS A 237 27.97 -33.66 5.56
CA LYS A 237 28.54 -33.41 6.90
C LYS A 237 28.27 -31.97 7.33
N ALA A 238 28.49 -31.00 6.44
CA ALA A 238 28.21 -29.59 6.70
C ALA A 238 26.73 -29.37 7.06
N LYS A 239 25.81 -29.88 6.24
CA LYS A 239 24.36 -29.84 6.50
C LYS A 239 24.01 -30.35 7.90
N GLY A 240 24.47 -31.56 8.26
CA GLY A 240 24.18 -32.15 9.56
C GLY A 240 24.85 -31.48 10.75
N ILE A 241 25.84 -30.60 10.55
CA ILE A 241 26.40 -29.74 11.59
C ILE A 241 25.54 -28.48 11.75
N LEU A 242 25.13 -27.86 10.64
CA LEU A 242 24.33 -26.63 10.66
C LEU A 242 22.93 -26.86 11.24
N GLU A 243 22.26 -27.96 10.89
CA GLU A 243 20.95 -28.33 11.45
C GLU A 243 20.97 -28.68 12.95
N LYS A 244 22.15 -28.71 13.58
CA LYS A 244 22.28 -28.87 15.05
C LYS A 244 22.37 -27.53 15.79
N ILE A 245 22.51 -26.43 15.07
CA ILE A 245 22.45 -25.08 15.65
C ILE A 245 20.98 -24.85 16.01
N SER A 246 20.72 -24.41 17.25
CA SER A 246 19.38 -24.44 17.88
C SER A 246 18.27 -23.77 17.08
N ASP A 247 18.63 -22.81 16.24
CA ASP A 247 17.68 -21.93 15.59
C ASP A 247 17.55 -22.22 14.09
N ILE A 248 18.35 -23.13 13.52
CA ILE A 248 18.32 -23.49 12.10
C ILE A 248 17.40 -24.69 11.91
N ASN A 249 16.28 -24.48 11.21
CA ASN A 249 15.31 -25.55 10.89
C ASN A 249 15.79 -26.40 9.71
N GLN A 250 16.35 -25.76 8.68
CA GLN A 250 16.83 -26.42 7.47
C GLN A 250 18.12 -25.77 6.97
N ALA A 251 19.05 -26.59 6.49
CA ALA A 251 20.25 -26.12 5.80
C ALA A 251 20.39 -26.72 4.40
N ASP A 252 20.64 -25.86 3.42
CA ASP A 252 20.95 -26.25 2.05
C ASP A 252 22.38 -25.80 1.70
N ILE A 253 23.16 -26.75 1.17
CA ILE A 253 24.59 -26.57 0.94
C ILE A 253 24.85 -26.60 -0.55
N HIS A 254 25.38 -25.51 -1.08
CA HIS A 254 25.86 -25.42 -2.45
C HIS A 254 27.38 -25.57 -2.47
N LEU A 255 27.87 -26.44 -3.35
CA LEU A 255 29.28 -26.69 -3.52
C LEU A 255 29.80 -25.81 -4.66
N GLU A 256 30.73 -24.95 -4.35
CA GLU A 256 31.47 -24.17 -5.32
C GLU A 256 32.84 -24.81 -5.56
N LEU A 257 33.18 -24.96 -6.83
CA LEU A 257 34.52 -25.35 -7.27
C LEU A 257 35.14 -24.08 -7.83
N GLN A 258 36.23 -23.63 -7.24
CA GLN A 258 36.92 -22.45 -7.73
C GLN A 258 38.22 -22.90 -8.42
N ASP A 259 38.30 -22.66 -9.73
CA ASP A 259 39.59 -22.56 -10.41
C ASP A 259 40.19 -21.19 -10.07
N GLU A 260 41.50 -21.09 -9.90
CA GLU A 260 42.23 -19.90 -9.40
C GLU A 260 42.01 -18.59 -10.22
N GLU A 261 41.25 -18.61 -11.32
CA GLU A 261 41.00 -17.45 -12.18
C GLU A 261 39.59 -16.88 -12.00
N GLN A 262 39.43 -15.95 -11.05
CA GLN A 262 38.32 -14.99 -11.14
C GLN A 262 38.83 -13.67 -11.72
N HIS A 263 38.49 -13.45 -12.99
CA HIS A 263 38.28 -12.13 -13.55
C HIS A 263 37.28 -11.38 -12.65
N LEU A 264 37.80 -10.48 -11.82
CA LEU A 264 37.02 -9.47 -11.13
C LEU A 264 36.21 -8.69 -12.18
N LEU A 265 34.88 -8.72 -12.09
CA LEU A 265 34.07 -7.64 -12.62
C LEU A 265 34.54 -6.36 -11.89
N PRO A 266 34.96 -5.30 -12.61
CA PRO A 266 35.49 -4.11 -11.98
C PRO A 266 34.35 -3.36 -11.29
N GLY A 267 34.35 -3.33 -9.96
CA GLY A 267 33.61 -2.32 -9.20
C GLY A 267 32.75 -2.81 -8.05
N THR A 268 33.35 -3.31 -6.99
CA THR A 268 32.77 -3.25 -5.63
C THR A 268 33.88 -3.02 -4.61
N ALA A 269 34.45 -1.81 -4.65
CA ALA A 269 35.05 -1.22 -3.46
C ALA A 269 33.96 -0.35 -2.83
N PHE A 270 33.32 -0.86 -1.78
CA PHE A 270 32.63 -0.01 -0.82
C PHE A 270 33.48 0.02 0.44
N ASN A 271 33.98 1.21 0.74
CA ASN A 271 34.67 1.57 1.98
C ASN A 271 33.73 1.48 3.18
#